data_AF-A0A920LU39-F1
#
_entry.id   AF-A0A920LU39-F1
#
_cell.length_a   1.000
_cell.length_b   1.000
_cell.length_c   1.000
_cell.angle_alpha   90.00
_cell.angle_beta   90.00
_cell.angle_gamma   90.00
#
_symmetry.space_group_name_H-M   'P 1'
#
loop_
_entity.id
_entity.type
_entity.pdbx_description
1 polymer ?
#
loop_
_entity_poly.entity_id
_entity_poly.type
_entity_poly.pdbx_seq_one_letter_code
_entity_poly.pdbx_strand_id
1 'polypeptide(L)'
;MNLIAYLILLILIPTVLLASDKSILVQSTTSTKNSGFYDFILPLFTADSGIKVNVVAVGTGAAIKNARNCDGDVLLVHSPEDEQKFIADGFSTKRYNIMHNDFVIVGPVADPAGIVGMQDVGLAFAQIATSGAKFASRSDGSGTQPRSFQYGRKLV
;
A
#
# COMPACT_ATOMS: atom_id res chain seq x y z
N MET A 1 -46.27 -42.13 -26.45
CA MET A 1 -45.04 -41.32 -26.65
C MET A 1 -44.86 -40.46 -25.42
N ASN A 2 -43.77 -40.70 -24.69
CA ASN A 2 -43.73 -40.64 -23.23
C ASN A 2 -43.50 -39.23 -22.68
N LEU A 3 -44.53 -38.63 -22.10
CA LEU A 3 -44.45 -37.41 -21.28
C LEU A 3 -43.45 -37.58 -20.11
N ILE A 4 -43.30 -38.82 -19.62
CA ILE A 4 -42.32 -39.22 -18.60
C ILE A 4 -40.88 -39.07 -19.09
N ALA A 5 -40.61 -39.26 -20.38
CA ALA A 5 -39.26 -39.14 -20.94
C ALA A 5 -38.79 -37.67 -20.99
N TYR A 6 -39.71 -36.72 -21.24
CA TYR A 6 -39.40 -35.29 -21.22
C TYR A 6 -39.16 -34.76 -19.79
N LEU A 7 -39.87 -35.31 -18.80
CA LEU A 7 -39.69 -34.90 -17.40
C LEU A 7 -38.33 -35.34 -16.83
N ILE A 8 -37.83 -36.52 -17.25
CA ILE A 8 -36.51 -37.02 -16.85
C ILE A 8 -35.37 -36.23 -17.53
N LEU A 9 -35.58 -35.78 -18.77
CA LEU A 9 -34.58 -34.98 -19.50
C LEU A 9 -34.40 -33.57 -18.89
N LEU A 10 -35.43 -33.03 -18.22
CA LEU A 10 -35.38 -31.72 -17.57
C LEU A 10 -34.66 -31.75 -16.20
N ILE A 11 -34.55 -32.92 -15.58
CA ILE A 11 -33.85 -33.12 -14.30
C ILE A 11 -32.34 -33.33 -14.51
N LEU A 12 -31.91 -33.59 -15.75
CA LEU A 12 -30.52 -33.90 -16.09
C LEU A 12 -29.72 -32.70 -16.61
N ILE A 13 -30.17 -31.46 -16.39
CA ILE A 13 -29.26 -30.30 -16.50
C ILE A 13 -28.42 -30.36 -15.22
N PRO A 14 -27.14 -30.78 -15.28
CA PRO A 14 -26.30 -30.62 -14.12
C PRO A 14 -26.25 -29.11 -13.89
N THR A 15 -26.74 -28.66 -12.75
CA THR A 15 -26.35 -27.37 -12.22
C THR A 15 -24.85 -27.47 -11.98
N VAL A 16 -24.07 -27.19 -13.02
CA VAL A 16 -22.66 -26.90 -12.90
C VAL A 16 -22.64 -25.59 -12.13
N LEU A 17 -22.66 -25.72 -10.81
CA LEU A 17 -22.33 -24.66 -9.89
C LEU A 17 -20.86 -24.40 -10.16
N LEU A 18 -20.58 -23.57 -11.17
CA LEU A 18 -19.27 -22.98 -11.36
C LEU A 18 -19.04 -22.19 -10.08
N ALA A 19 -18.35 -22.80 -9.12
CA ALA A 19 -17.74 -22.08 -8.02
C ALA A 19 -16.80 -21.08 -8.70
N SER A 20 -17.29 -19.86 -8.93
CA SER A 20 -16.46 -18.78 -9.40
C SER A 20 -15.38 -18.61 -8.34
N ASP A 21 -14.13 -18.91 -8.70
CA ASP A 21 -12.99 -18.69 -7.82
C ASP A 21 -13.08 -17.25 -7.30
N LYS A 22 -13.33 -17.10 -6.00
CA LYS A 22 -13.49 -15.79 -5.39
C LYS A 22 -12.14 -15.09 -5.52
N SER A 23 -12.12 -13.98 -6.26
CA SER A 23 -10.92 -13.18 -6.41
C SER A 23 -11.18 -11.72 -6.08
N ILE A 24 -10.17 -11.05 -5.55
CA ILE A 24 -10.15 -9.61 -5.33
C ILE A 24 -8.98 -8.98 -6.09
N LEU A 25 -9.19 -7.77 -6.62
CA LEU A 25 -8.20 -6.98 -7.32
C LEU A 25 -7.74 -5.82 -6.43
N VAL A 26 -6.44 -5.78 -6.14
CA VAL A 26 -5.82 -4.77 -5.29
C VAL A 26 -5.02 -3.79 -6.16
N GLN A 27 -5.39 -2.52 -6.12
CA GLN A 27 -4.60 -1.42 -6.65
C GLN A 27 -3.57 -1.00 -5.61
N SER A 28 -2.28 -1.05 -5.94
CA SER A 28 -1.22 -0.71 -4.99
C SER A 28 0.00 -0.04 -5.63
N THR A 29 1.02 0.21 -4.80
CA THR A 29 2.26 0.88 -5.18
C THR A 29 3.37 -0.10 -5.53
N THR A 30 4.21 0.27 -6.49
CA THR A 30 5.43 -0.48 -6.84
C THR A 30 6.35 -0.68 -5.64
N SER A 31 6.48 0.33 -4.76
CA SER A 31 7.27 0.22 -3.52
C SER A 31 6.76 -0.87 -2.57
N THR A 32 5.44 -1.04 -2.42
CA THR A 32 4.87 -2.10 -1.58
C THR A 32 5.12 -3.48 -2.17
N LYS A 33 5.05 -3.60 -3.49
CA LYS A 33 5.39 -4.86 -4.16
C LYS A 33 6.87 -5.20 -3.99
N ASN A 34 7.74 -4.23 -4.21
CA ASN A 34 9.19 -4.43 -4.15
C ASN A 34 9.74 -4.72 -2.75
N SER A 35 8.96 -4.46 -1.68
CA SER A 35 9.36 -4.85 -0.33
C SER A 35 9.18 -6.36 -0.05
N GLY A 36 8.55 -7.11 -0.96
CA GLY A 36 8.21 -8.53 -0.76
C GLY A 36 6.97 -8.73 0.11
N PHE A 37 6.26 -7.66 0.49
CA PHE A 37 5.07 -7.74 1.36
C PHE A 37 4.01 -8.70 0.80
N TYR A 38 3.71 -8.58 -0.50
CA TYR A 38 2.67 -9.40 -1.14
C TYR A 38 3.05 -10.86 -1.28
N ASP A 39 4.32 -11.15 -1.56
CA ASP A 39 4.81 -12.52 -1.69
C ASP A 39 4.69 -13.27 -0.35
N PHE A 40 4.77 -12.55 0.77
CA PHE A 40 4.60 -13.10 2.10
C PHE A 40 3.14 -13.23 2.54
N ILE A 41 2.34 -12.16 2.41
CA ILE A 41 0.99 -12.13 3.02
C ILE A 41 -0.08 -12.82 2.17
N LEU A 42 0.01 -12.77 0.84
CA LEU A 42 -1.05 -13.30 -0.03
C LEU A 42 -1.21 -14.82 0.06
N PRO A 43 -0.14 -15.64 0.13
CA PRO A 43 -0.29 -17.07 0.35
C PRO A 43 -1.02 -17.41 1.65
N LEU A 44 -0.73 -16.69 2.73
CA LEU A 44 -1.38 -16.87 4.03
C LEU A 44 -2.86 -16.49 3.96
N PHE A 45 -3.16 -15.34 3.34
CA PHE A 45 -4.54 -14.89 3.17
C PHE A 45 -5.36 -15.84 2.31
N THR A 46 -4.82 -16.33 1.19
CA THR A 46 -5.52 -17.26 0.31
C THR A 46 -5.70 -18.63 0.97
N ALA A 47 -4.75 -19.10 1.78
CA ALA A 47 -4.89 -20.34 2.54
C ALA A 47 -6.02 -20.27 3.60
N ASP A 48 -6.16 -19.11 4.26
CA ASP A 48 -7.17 -18.92 5.32
C ASP A 48 -8.58 -18.62 4.75
N SER A 49 -8.66 -17.75 3.74
CA SER A 49 -9.94 -17.27 3.20
C SER A 49 -10.45 -18.07 1.99
N GLY A 50 -9.57 -18.78 1.29
CA GLY A 50 -9.85 -19.36 -0.03
C GLY A 50 -9.99 -18.33 -1.15
N ILE A 51 -9.70 -17.05 -0.91
CA ILE A 51 -9.85 -15.97 -1.88
C ILE A 51 -8.50 -15.70 -2.57
N LYS A 52 -8.51 -15.66 -3.90
CA LYS A 52 -7.34 -15.28 -4.71
C LYS A 52 -7.19 -13.77 -4.74
N VAL A 53 -5.97 -13.27 -4.56
CA VAL A 53 -5.68 -11.84 -4.62
C VAL A 53 -4.83 -11.53 -5.84
N ASN A 54 -5.31 -10.65 -6.71
CA ASN A 54 -4.56 -10.14 -7.86
C ASN A 54 -4.09 -8.71 -7.54
N VAL A 55 -2.80 -8.41 -7.74
CA VAL A 55 -2.23 -7.09 -7.39
C VAL A 55 -1.76 -6.36 -8.65
N VAL A 56 -2.24 -5.13 -8.82
CA VAL A 56 -1.73 -4.17 -9.82
C VAL A 56 -0.87 -3.14 -9.09
N ALA A 57 0.44 -3.20 -9.31
CA ALA A 57 1.40 -2.32 -8.66
C ALA A 57 1.87 -1.22 -9.61
N VAL A 58 1.50 0.03 -9.32
CA VAL A 58 1.80 1.22 -10.13
C VAL A 58 2.28 2.38 -9.23
N GLY A 59 2.47 3.59 -9.75
CA GLY A 59 2.72 4.75 -8.89
C GLY A 59 1.47 5.14 -8.06
N THR A 60 1.65 5.77 -6.89
CA THR A 60 0.53 6.14 -6.00
C THR A 60 -0.60 6.88 -6.70
N GLY A 61 -0.29 7.92 -7.48
CA GLY A 61 -1.31 8.66 -8.23
C GLY A 61 -2.05 7.82 -9.27
N ALA A 62 -1.36 6.87 -9.90
CA ALA A 62 -1.98 5.93 -10.84
C ALA A 62 -2.88 4.92 -10.12
N ALA A 63 -2.45 4.37 -8.98
CA ALA A 63 -3.25 3.43 -8.18
C ALA A 63 -4.56 4.09 -7.71
N ILE A 64 -4.48 5.34 -7.25
CA ILE A 64 -5.64 6.13 -6.83
C ILE A 64 -6.56 6.41 -8.03
N LYS A 65 -6.00 6.79 -9.18
CA LYS A 65 -6.78 7.01 -10.40
C LYS A 65 -7.53 5.75 -10.84
N ASN A 66 -6.86 4.60 -10.85
CA ASN A 66 -7.46 3.31 -11.17
C ASN A 66 -8.61 2.99 -10.20
N ALA A 67 -8.39 3.19 -8.89
CA ALA A 67 -9.44 2.97 -7.90
C ALA A 67 -10.64 3.92 -8.09
N ARG A 68 -10.42 5.19 -8.47
CA ARG A 68 -11.52 6.12 -8.82
C ARG A 68 -12.31 5.67 -10.04
N ASN A 69 -11.68 4.98 -10.96
CA ASN A 69 -12.30 4.44 -12.17
C ASN A 69 -12.98 3.08 -11.92
N CYS A 70 -13.03 2.60 -10.67
CA CYS A 70 -13.53 1.27 -10.31
C CYS A 70 -12.71 0.11 -10.91
N ASP A 71 -11.42 0.32 -11.21
CA ASP A 71 -10.51 -0.70 -11.75
C ASP A 71 -9.95 -1.64 -10.65
N GLY A 72 -10.58 -1.73 -9.48
CA GLY A 72 -10.15 -2.60 -8.39
C GLY A 72 -11.08 -2.56 -7.17
N ASP A 73 -10.99 -3.58 -6.33
CA ASP A 73 -11.85 -3.76 -5.15
C ASP A 73 -11.22 -3.14 -3.89
N VAL A 74 -9.89 -3.12 -3.82
CA VAL A 74 -9.13 -2.63 -2.67
C VAL A 74 -8.02 -1.70 -3.15
N LEU A 75 -7.88 -0.56 -2.47
CA LEU A 75 -6.76 0.36 -2.66
C LEU A 75 -5.79 0.25 -1.47
N LEU A 76 -4.53 -0.11 -1.73
CA LEU A 76 -3.46 -0.12 -0.73
C LEU A 76 -2.34 0.82 -1.14
N VAL A 77 -2.34 2.02 -0.57
CA VAL A 77 -1.33 3.07 -0.80
C VAL A 77 -0.77 3.57 0.53
N HIS A 78 0.21 4.48 0.47
CA HIS A 78 0.89 5.06 1.63
C HIS A 78 0.95 6.59 1.56
N SER A 79 -0.16 7.21 1.13
CA SER A 79 -0.30 8.68 1.05
C SER A 79 -1.52 9.13 1.85
N PRO A 80 -1.35 9.45 3.15
CA PRO A 80 -2.48 9.73 4.04
C PRO A 80 -3.37 10.88 3.57
N GLU A 81 -2.77 11.95 3.02
CA GLU A 81 -3.53 13.11 2.51
C GLU A 81 -4.41 12.73 1.31
N ASP A 82 -3.85 11.98 0.35
CA ASP A 82 -4.60 11.54 -0.82
C ASP A 82 -5.67 10.50 -0.45
N GLU A 83 -5.38 9.61 0.51
CA GLU A 83 -6.34 8.63 1.04
C GLU A 83 -7.53 9.31 1.72
N GLN A 84 -7.28 10.33 2.54
CA GLN A 84 -8.34 11.09 3.20
C GLN A 84 -9.22 11.81 2.18
N LYS A 85 -8.60 12.43 1.16
CA LYS A 85 -9.33 13.05 0.07
C LYS A 85 -10.16 12.04 -0.72
N PHE A 86 -9.62 10.86 -1.00
CA PHE A 86 -10.34 9.79 -1.71
C PHE A 86 -11.62 9.36 -0.98
N ILE A 87 -11.61 9.30 0.35
CA ILE A 87 -12.79 9.02 1.16
C ILE A 87 -13.75 10.21 1.18
N ALA A 88 -13.23 11.43 1.37
CA ALA A 88 -14.03 12.65 1.39
C ALA A 88 -14.79 12.87 0.07
N ASP A 89 -14.17 12.49 -1.05
CA ASP A 89 -14.77 12.52 -2.39
C ASP A 89 -15.78 11.36 -2.62
N GLY A 90 -15.96 10.45 -1.65
CA GLY A 90 -16.96 9.37 -1.69
C GLY A 90 -16.53 8.09 -2.40
N PHE A 91 -15.24 7.93 -2.75
CA PHE A 91 -14.75 6.75 -3.49
C PHE A 91 -14.43 5.53 -2.61
N SER A 92 -14.43 5.68 -1.28
CA SER A 92 -14.28 4.57 -0.33
C SER A 92 -15.21 4.74 0.85
N THR A 93 -15.67 3.62 1.39
CA THR A 93 -16.50 3.60 2.60
C THR A 93 -15.67 3.72 3.87
N LYS A 94 -14.44 3.18 3.88
CA LYS A 94 -13.60 3.08 5.08
C LYS A 94 -12.11 3.07 4.72
N ARG A 95 -11.28 3.45 5.70
CA ARG A 95 -9.81 3.37 5.64
C ARG A 95 -9.29 2.61 6.85
N TYR A 96 -8.38 1.68 6.59
CA TYR A 96 -7.74 0.87 7.62
C TYR A 96 -6.24 1.09 7.57
N ASN A 97 -5.64 1.37 8.73
CA ASN A 97 -4.19 1.41 8.86
C ASN A 97 -3.69 -0.03 9.00
N ILE A 98 -2.84 -0.49 8.08
CA ILE A 98 -2.28 -1.85 8.10
C ILE A 98 -0.83 -1.83 8.58
N MET A 99 -0.03 -0.89 8.07
CA MET A 99 1.41 -0.79 8.36
C MET A 99 1.88 0.65 8.23
N HIS A 100 2.99 0.96 8.89
CA HIS A 100 3.74 2.20 8.73
C HIS A 100 5.20 1.86 8.47
N ASN A 101 5.87 2.73 7.72
CA ASN A 101 7.32 2.64 7.54
C ASN A 101 8.00 3.52 8.58
N ASP A 102 8.93 2.92 9.31
CA ASP A 102 9.89 3.63 10.13
C ASP A 102 11.05 4.14 9.28
N PHE A 103 11.50 5.36 9.58
CA PHE A 103 12.70 5.93 8.99
C PHE A 103 13.74 6.14 10.07
N VAL A 104 14.98 5.79 9.74
CA VAL A 104 16.14 5.93 10.61
C VAL A 104 17.15 6.89 9.97
N ILE A 105 17.78 7.72 10.79
CA ILE A 105 18.95 8.50 10.40
C ILE A 105 20.16 7.60 10.63
N VAL A 106 20.96 7.37 9.58
CA VAL A 106 22.18 6.57 9.65
C VAL A 106 23.38 7.44 9.32
N GLY A 107 24.48 7.23 10.05
CA GLY A 107 25.70 8.02 9.91
C GLY A 107 26.93 7.31 10.47
N PRO A 108 28.12 7.93 10.38
CA PRO A 108 29.36 7.38 10.90
C PRO A 108 29.33 7.19 12.42
N VAL A 109 30.05 6.18 12.92
CA VAL A 109 30.17 5.89 14.38
C VAL A 109 30.75 7.08 15.16
N ALA A 110 31.59 7.89 14.52
CA ALA A 110 32.18 9.08 15.13
C ALA A 110 31.15 10.19 15.44
N ASP A 111 29.92 10.09 14.91
CA ASP A 111 28.83 11.04 15.09
C ASP A 111 29.26 12.51 15.03
N PRO A 112 29.76 12.98 13.86
CA PRO A 112 30.26 14.35 13.73
C PRO A 112 29.17 15.41 13.95
N ALA A 113 27.88 15.04 13.86
CA ALA A 113 26.76 15.92 14.12
C ALA A 113 26.35 15.94 15.61
N GLY A 114 26.72 14.91 16.40
CA GLY A 114 26.37 14.79 17.81
C GLY A 114 24.89 14.52 18.04
N ILE A 115 24.25 13.71 17.19
CA ILE A 115 22.79 13.45 17.25
C ILE A 115 22.42 12.13 17.93
N VAL A 116 23.40 11.30 18.30
CA VAL A 116 23.14 10.03 18.99
C VAL A 116 22.45 10.29 20.33
N GLY A 117 21.33 9.60 20.56
CA GLY A 117 20.54 9.72 21.79
C GLY A 117 19.48 10.84 21.77
N MET A 118 19.41 11.64 20.70
CA MET A 118 18.31 12.58 20.51
C MET A 118 17.00 11.85 20.25
N GLN A 119 15.93 12.25 20.94
CA GLN A 119 14.59 11.67 20.77
C GLN A 119 13.71 12.47 19.80
N ASP A 120 14.06 13.73 19.57
CA ASP A 120 13.36 14.59 18.62
C ASP A 120 14.10 14.64 17.29
N VAL A 121 13.48 14.07 16.25
CA VAL A 121 14.03 14.00 14.91
C VAL A 121 14.18 15.39 14.27
N GLY A 122 13.30 16.34 14.58
CA GLY A 122 13.40 17.71 14.12
C GLY A 122 14.67 18.36 14.67
N LEU A 123 14.88 18.26 15.99
CA LEU A 123 16.10 18.76 16.61
C LEU A 123 17.36 18.07 16.08
N ALA A 124 17.30 16.77 15.78
CA ALA A 124 18.42 16.07 15.14
C ALA A 124 18.73 16.64 13.75
N PHE A 125 17.71 16.92 12.93
CA PHE A 125 17.91 17.57 11.62
C PHE A 125 18.46 18.99 11.75
N ALA A 126 17.98 19.78 12.72
CA ALA A 126 18.56 21.11 13.00
C ALA A 126 20.04 21.00 13.39
N GLN A 127 20.38 20.03 14.25
CA GLN A 127 21.74 19.80 14.71
C GLN A 127 22.67 19.35 13.56
N ILE A 128 22.20 18.50 12.65
CA ILE A 128 22.94 18.14 11.43
C ILE A 128 23.18 19.40 10.58
N ALA A 129 22.18 20.26 10.43
CA ALA A 129 22.30 21.49 9.65
C ALA A 129 23.27 22.50 10.28
N THR A 130 23.28 22.65 11.60
CA THR A 130 24.15 23.62 12.31
C THR A 130 25.58 23.13 12.50
N SER A 131 25.79 21.81 12.66
CA SER A 131 27.12 21.22 12.81
C SER A 131 27.98 21.27 11.54
N GLY A 132 27.35 21.54 10.38
CA GLY A 132 28.03 21.48 9.08
C GLY A 132 28.38 20.05 8.64
N ALA A 133 27.82 19.03 9.30
CA ALA A 133 27.98 17.64 8.92
C ALA A 133 27.37 17.39 7.53
N LYS A 134 28.01 16.53 6.73
CA LYS A 134 27.50 16.19 5.40
C LYS A 134 26.19 15.41 5.53
N PHE A 135 25.16 15.87 4.83
CA PHE A 135 23.86 15.19 4.74
C PHE A 135 23.56 14.82 3.28
N ALA A 136 23.23 13.54 3.04
CA ALA A 136 22.85 13.06 1.72
C ALA A 136 21.32 12.91 1.63
N SER A 137 20.69 13.71 0.77
CA SER A 137 19.27 13.54 0.42
C SER A 137 19.14 12.69 -0.84
N ARG A 138 18.05 11.92 -0.95
CA ARG A 138 17.76 11.15 -2.17
C ARG A 138 17.45 12.05 -3.37
N SER A 139 16.83 13.22 -3.15
CA SER A 139 16.53 14.24 -4.19
C SER A 139 15.89 13.71 -5.48
N ASP A 140 15.13 12.61 -5.41
CA ASP A 140 14.62 11.85 -6.57
C ASP A 140 13.08 11.91 -6.74
N GLY A 141 12.39 12.73 -5.97
CA GLY A 141 10.93 12.86 -5.95
C GLY A 141 10.20 11.66 -5.30
N SER A 142 10.92 10.68 -4.76
CA SER A 142 10.31 9.51 -4.11
C SER A 142 9.67 9.87 -2.76
N GLY A 143 8.77 9.03 -2.24
CA GLY A 143 8.07 9.27 -0.96
C GLY A 143 9.01 9.48 0.26
N THR A 144 10.28 9.09 0.18
CA THR A 144 11.31 9.36 1.20
C THR A 144 11.72 10.85 1.23
N GLN A 145 11.67 11.53 0.09
CA GLN A 145 12.07 12.92 -0.02
C GLN A 145 11.11 13.87 0.73
N PRO A 146 9.77 13.84 0.52
CA PRO A 146 8.84 14.67 1.29
C PRO A 146 8.98 14.50 2.80
N ARG A 147 9.21 13.27 3.30
CA ARG A 147 9.43 13.04 4.74
C ARG A 147 10.69 13.76 5.25
N SER A 148 11.81 13.66 4.52
CA SER A 148 13.07 14.35 4.88
C SER A 148 12.90 15.88 4.93
N PHE A 149 12.15 16.44 3.97
CA PHE A 149 11.83 17.87 3.95
C PHE A 149 10.81 18.31 5.00
N GLN A 150 9.83 17.45 5.35
CA GLN A 150 8.84 17.74 6.38
C GLN A 150 9.50 17.94 7.75
N TYR A 151 10.53 17.17 8.06
CA TYR A 151 11.32 17.36 9.29
C TYR A 151 12.22 18.60 9.22
N GLY A 152 12.81 18.91 8.06
CA GLY A 152 13.64 20.11 7.89
C GLY A 152 12.85 21.44 7.84
N ARG A 153 11.63 21.46 7.30
CA ARG A 153 10.79 22.67 7.16
C ARG A 153 10.08 23.10 8.44
N LYS A 154 9.97 22.24 9.47
CA LYS A 154 9.38 22.64 10.76
C LYS A 154 10.26 23.59 11.58
N LEU A 155 11.45 23.90 11.08
CA LEU A 155 12.49 24.66 11.79
C LEU A 155 12.93 25.93 11.03
N VAL A 156 12.18 26.32 10.00
CA VAL A 156 12.32 27.61 9.30
C VAL A 156 11.01 28.39 9.39
#